data_AF-A0A914FB53-F1
#
_entry.id   AF-A0A914FB53-F1
#
_cell.length_a   1.000
_cell.length_b   1.000
_cell.length_c   1.000
_cell.angle_alpha   90.00
_cell.angle_beta   90.00
_cell.angle_gamma   90.00
#
_symmetry.space_group_name_H-M   'P 1'
#
loop_
_entity.id
_entity.type
_entity.pdbx_description
1 polymer ?
#
loop_
_entity_poly.entity_id
_entity_poly.type
_entity_poly.pdbx_seq_one_letter_code
_entity_poly.pdbx_strand_id
1 'polypeptide(L)'
;MLKRNNYDNVFDEDKSAESTLSSQKDNSLTMPSTSSDVITEEVQLLVNFIERAATSYSEGNLENALHYYEQAIMIDPGNNVLFANKSAILLKLGRIKEAIEEASHSIQLKPEWPKAHFRKAEALKEAKEFEKAIISYCQAIQANSESQRFLHFLIICAQKSIIGGESNK
;
A
#
# COMPACT_ATOMS: atom_id res chain seq x y z
N MET A 1 -13.91 -20.11 -6.90
CA MET A 1 -12.47 -19.74 -6.92
C MET A 1 -12.36 -18.37 -7.58
N LEU A 2 -12.41 -17.30 -6.78
CA LEU A 2 -12.34 -15.92 -7.27
C LEU A 2 -10.89 -15.59 -7.67
N LYS A 3 -10.75 -15.02 -8.86
CA LYS A 3 -9.47 -14.68 -9.49
C LYS A 3 -8.74 -13.60 -8.68
N ARG A 4 -7.43 -13.82 -8.52
CA ARG A 4 -6.45 -12.90 -7.93
C ARG A 4 -6.38 -11.58 -8.72
N ASN A 5 -6.22 -10.50 -7.95
CA ASN A 5 -5.53 -9.22 -8.22
C ASN A 5 -5.81 -8.47 -9.53
N ASN A 6 -6.30 -7.22 -9.39
CA ASN A 6 -6.06 -6.10 -10.29
C ASN A 6 -6.22 -4.77 -9.53
N TYR A 7 -5.47 -4.59 -8.44
CA TYR A 7 -5.36 -3.31 -7.73
C TYR A 7 -3.87 -2.95 -7.63
N ASP A 8 -3.24 -2.83 -8.79
CA ASP A 8 -1.85 -2.42 -8.88
C ASP A 8 -1.71 -0.99 -8.35
N ASN A 9 -1.15 -0.93 -7.14
CA ASN A 9 -0.22 0.07 -6.64
C ASN A 9 -0.08 1.36 -7.48
N VAL A 10 -0.75 2.42 -7.03
CA VAL A 10 -0.55 3.80 -7.52
C VAL A 10 0.89 4.31 -7.28
N PHE A 11 1.68 3.62 -6.45
CA PHE A 11 3.03 4.02 -6.05
C PHE A 11 4.17 3.22 -6.71
N ASP A 12 3.88 2.39 -7.71
CA ASP A 12 4.96 1.79 -8.52
C ASP A 12 5.40 2.79 -9.59
N GLU A 13 6.65 3.27 -9.48
CA GLU A 13 7.36 4.05 -10.50
C GLU A 13 7.71 3.25 -11.77
N ASP A 14 7.19 2.02 -11.92
CA ASP A 14 7.42 1.18 -13.08
C ASP A 14 6.15 1.09 -13.94
N LYS A 15 6.04 1.97 -14.93
CA LYS A 15 5.21 1.75 -16.11
C LYS A 15 5.93 0.77 -17.03
N SER A 16 5.84 -0.53 -16.77
CA SER A 16 6.02 -1.53 -17.82
C SER A 16 5.25 -2.82 -17.55
N ALA A 17 4.50 -3.27 -18.58
CA ALA A 17 3.60 -4.42 -18.66
C ALA A 17 2.25 -4.26 -17.92
N GLU A 18 1.07 -4.41 -18.52
CA GLU A 18 0.64 -4.84 -19.86
C GLU A 18 -0.78 -4.32 -20.13
N SER A 19 -1.03 -3.90 -21.36
CA SER A 19 -2.37 -3.74 -21.94
C SER A 19 -2.90 -5.11 -22.40
N THR A 20 -4.23 -5.34 -22.32
CA THR A 20 -5.14 -5.72 -23.44
C THR A 20 -6.33 -6.57 -22.97
N LEU A 21 -7.55 -6.10 -23.27
CA LEU A 21 -8.76 -6.80 -23.80
C LEU A 21 -9.99 -5.97 -23.41
N SER A 22 -10.46 -5.05 -24.25
CA SER A 22 -11.33 -5.25 -25.43
C SER A 22 -12.59 -6.08 -25.18
N SER A 23 -13.70 -5.33 -25.13
CA SER A 23 -15.06 -5.60 -25.64
C SER A 23 -15.74 -6.96 -25.48
N GLN A 24 -16.92 -6.94 -24.85
CA GLN A 24 -18.16 -7.46 -25.43
C GLN A 24 -19.38 -6.88 -24.68
N LYS A 25 -20.26 -6.20 -25.45
CA LYS A 25 -21.64 -5.89 -25.06
C LYS A 25 -22.45 -7.16 -25.25
N ASP A 26 -23.28 -7.52 -24.28
CA ASP A 26 -24.52 -8.24 -24.57
C ASP A 26 -25.64 -7.80 -23.63
N ASN A 27 -26.75 -7.43 -24.26
CA ASN A 27 -28.03 -7.06 -23.67
C ASN A 27 -28.79 -8.34 -23.28
N SER A 28 -29.26 -8.45 -22.04
CA SER A 28 -30.56 -9.09 -21.76
C SER A 28 -31.10 -8.69 -20.38
N LEU A 29 -32.36 -8.28 -20.37
CA LEU A 29 -33.14 -7.91 -19.19
C LEU A 29 -33.36 -9.13 -18.29
N THR A 30 -32.84 -9.09 -17.06
CA THR A 30 -33.29 -9.92 -15.94
C THR A 30 -33.31 -9.10 -14.65
N MET A 31 -34.33 -9.35 -13.82
CA MET A 31 -34.71 -8.65 -12.59
C MET A 31 -33.59 -8.65 -11.53
N PRO A 32 -33.53 -7.65 -10.61
CA PRO A 32 -32.41 -7.51 -9.70
C PRO A 32 -32.40 -8.63 -8.66
N SER A 33 -31.35 -9.44 -8.70
CA SER A 33 -30.96 -10.38 -7.67
C SER A 33 -30.28 -9.61 -6.53
N THR A 34 -31.08 -9.26 -5.52
CA THR A 34 -30.77 -8.32 -4.44
C THR A 34 -29.49 -8.57 -3.63
N SER A 35 -28.80 -9.70 -3.78
CA SER A 35 -27.48 -9.93 -3.16
C SER A 35 -26.31 -9.75 -4.12
N SER A 36 -26.48 -10.07 -5.41
CA SER A 36 -25.43 -9.88 -6.41
C SER A 36 -25.28 -8.41 -6.78
N ASP A 37 -26.39 -7.69 -6.85
CA ASP A 37 -26.42 -6.27 -7.25
C ASP A 37 -25.83 -5.37 -6.16
N VAL A 38 -26.09 -5.67 -4.88
CA VAL A 38 -25.52 -4.94 -3.72
C VAL A 38 -24.01 -5.14 -3.64
N ILE A 39 -23.52 -6.36 -3.86
CA ILE A 39 -22.08 -6.64 -3.90
C ILE A 39 -21.41 -5.88 -5.05
N THR A 40 -22.09 -5.74 -6.20
CA THR A 40 -21.53 -4.93 -7.31
C THR A 40 -21.49 -3.44 -7.01
N GLU A 41 -22.46 -2.88 -6.28
CA GLU A 41 -22.45 -1.47 -5.90
C GLU A 41 -21.33 -1.14 -4.91
N GLU A 42 -21.13 -1.98 -3.88
CA GLU A 42 -20.05 -1.80 -2.90
C GLU A 42 -18.66 -1.92 -3.55
N VAL A 43 -18.47 -2.89 -4.45
CA VAL A 43 -17.24 -3.03 -5.22
C VAL A 43 -17.01 -1.84 -6.14
N GLN A 44 -18.05 -1.34 -6.81
CA GLN A 44 -17.94 -0.15 -7.67
C GLN A 44 -17.60 1.11 -6.87
N LEU A 45 -18.18 1.25 -5.68
CA LEU A 45 -17.92 2.34 -4.76
C LEU A 45 -16.48 2.30 -4.22
N LEU A 46 -16.00 1.12 -3.84
CA LEU A 46 -14.60 0.87 -3.45
C LEU A 46 -13.64 1.30 -4.55
N VAL A 47 -13.86 0.85 -5.79
CA VAL A 47 -13.01 1.21 -6.94
C VAL A 47 -12.99 2.73 -7.14
N ASN A 48 -14.15 3.38 -7.12
CA ASN A 48 -14.23 4.83 -7.26
C ASN A 48 -13.49 5.58 -6.14
N PHE A 49 -13.54 5.10 -4.89
CA PHE A 49 -12.75 5.71 -3.81
C PHE A 49 -11.24 5.53 -4.02
N ILE A 50 -10.79 4.34 -4.44
CA ILE A 50 -9.38 4.09 -4.74
C ILE A 50 -8.90 5.00 -5.89
N GLU A 51 -9.68 5.13 -6.96
CA GLU A 51 -9.37 5.99 -8.10
C GLU A 51 -9.27 7.46 -7.68
N ARG A 52 -10.24 7.97 -6.93
CA ARG A 52 -10.21 9.35 -6.42
C ARG A 52 -9.02 9.59 -5.49
N ALA A 53 -8.70 8.62 -4.64
CA ALA A 53 -7.53 8.69 -3.78
C ALA A 53 -6.24 8.77 -4.60
N ALA A 54 -6.13 7.97 -5.65
CA ALA A 54 -5.01 7.97 -6.58
C ALA A 54 -4.86 9.32 -7.30
N THR A 55 -5.96 9.85 -7.83
CA THR A 55 -6.00 11.16 -8.48
C THR A 55 -5.60 12.27 -7.52
N SER A 56 -6.22 12.35 -6.34
CA SER A 56 -5.89 13.36 -5.31
C SER A 56 -4.42 13.28 -4.89
N TYR A 57 -3.87 12.07 -4.77
CA TYR A 57 -2.46 11.88 -4.47
C TYR A 57 -1.57 12.42 -5.60
N SER A 58 -1.90 12.14 -6.86
CA SER A 58 -1.15 12.63 -8.03
C SER A 58 -1.20 14.16 -8.17
N GLU A 59 -2.28 14.78 -7.73
CA GLU A 59 -2.45 16.24 -7.66
C GLU A 59 -1.72 16.87 -6.46
N GLY A 60 -1.13 16.05 -5.59
CA GLY A 60 -0.45 16.50 -4.36
C GLY A 60 -1.39 16.81 -3.20
N ASN A 61 -2.68 16.56 -3.34
CA ASN A 61 -3.67 16.73 -2.26
C ASN A 61 -3.73 15.47 -1.39
N LEU A 62 -2.76 15.37 -0.48
CA LEU A 62 -2.54 14.19 0.36
C LEU A 62 -3.68 13.96 1.36
N GLU A 63 -4.31 15.02 1.85
CA GLU A 63 -5.42 14.99 2.81
C GLU A 63 -6.68 14.41 2.17
N ASN A 64 -7.00 14.84 0.94
CA ASN A 64 -8.10 14.24 0.18
C ASN A 64 -7.80 12.77 -0.18
N ALA A 65 -6.55 12.48 -0.56
CA ALA A 65 -6.15 11.10 -0.83
C ALA A 65 -6.34 10.21 0.42
N LEU A 66 -5.92 10.70 1.60
CA LEU A 66 -6.11 10.02 2.86
C LEU A 66 -7.59 9.77 3.15
N HIS A 67 -8.43 10.80 3.01
CA HIS A 67 -9.87 10.70 3.23
C HIS A 67 -10.50 9.61 2.36
N TYR A 68 -10.18 9.57 1.06
CA TYR A 68 -10.73 8.55 0.17
C TYR A 68 -10.23 7.15 0.48
N TYR A 69 -8.98 6.98 0.91
CA TYR A 69 -8.49 5.68 1.40
C TYR A 69 -9.20 5.24 2.69
N GLU A 70 -9.53 6.16 3.60
CA GLU A 70 -10.32 5.83 4.80
C GLU A 70 -11.73 5.36 4.43
N GLN A 71 -12.38 5.99 3.44
CA GLN A 71 -13.67 5.53 2.92
C GLN A 71 -13.56 4.15 2.25
N ALA A 72 -12.49 3.90 1.49
CA ALA A 72 -12.24 2.59 0.89
C ALA A 72 -12.06 1.49 1.95
N ILE A 73 -11.34 1.78 3.05
CA ILE A 73 -11.12 0.84 4.16
C ILE A 73 -12.42 0.51 4.89
N MET A 74 -13.34 1.46 5.01
CA MET A 74 -14.67 1.18 5.60
C MET A 74 -15.47 0.14 4.79
N ILE A 75 -15.24 0.07 3.47
CA ILE A 75 -15.90 -0.90 2.59
C ILE A 75 -15.17 -2.24 2.62
N ASP A 76 -13.83 -2.23 2.53
CA ASP A 76 -13.02 -3.45 2.53
C ASP A 76 -11.90 -3.39 3.60
N PRO A 77 -12.24 -3.65 4.88
CA PRO A 77 -11.28 -3.62 5.97
C PRO A 77 -10.30 -4.80 5.95
N GLY A 78 -10.51 -5.80 5.08
CA GLY A 78 -9.60 -6.94 4.90
C GLY A 78 -8.46 -6.67 3.91
N ASN A 79 -8.47 -5.52 3.24
CA ASN A 79 -7.56 -5.24 2.14
C ASN A 79 -6.24 -4.62 2.62
N ASN A 80 -5.23 -5.47 2.80
CA ASN A 80 -3.86 -5.07 3.14
C ASN A 80 -3.30 -3.94 2.27
N VAL A 81 -3.67 -3.84 0.98
CA VAL A 81 -3.17 -2.81 0.06
C VAL A 81 -3.63 -1.42 0.48
N LEU A 82 -4.88 -1.28 0.94
CA LEU A 82 -5.43 0.01 1.37
C LEU A 82 -4.66 0.56 2.58
N PHE A 83 -4.37 -0.30 3.56
CA PHE A 83 -3.57 0.05 4.74
C PHE A 83 -2.13 0.44 4.38
N ALA A 84 -1.49 -0.27 3.45
CA ALA A 84 -0.14 0.08 2.97
C ALA A 84 -0.12 1.42 2.21
N ASN A 85 -1.18 1.72 1.44
CA ASN A 85 -1.30 2.98 0.73
C ASN A 85 -1.59 4.15 1.66
N LYS A 86 -2.48 3.94 2.65
CA LYS A 86 -2.75 4.89 3.74
C LYS A 86 -1.46 5.22 4.51
N SER A 87 -0.68 4.20 4.87
CA SER A 87 0.63 4.38 5.51
C SER A 87 1.58 5.27 4.71
N ALA A 88 1.66 5.07 3.38
CA ALA A 88 2.52 5.88 2.51
C ALA A 88 2.10 7.36 2.47
N ILE A 89 0.79 7.62 2.47
CA ILE A 89 0.24 8.98 2.50
C ILE A 89 0.51 9.64 3.83
N LEU A 90 0.25 8.95 4.94
CA LEU A 90 0.53 9.44 6.30
C LEU A 90 2.01 9.79 6.47
N LEU A 91 2.91 8.99 5.91
CA LEU A 91 4.34 9.27 5.94
C LEU A 91 4.68 10.57 5.21
N LYS A 92 4.08 10.81 4.03
CA LYS A 92 4.25 12.05 3.27
C LYS A 92 3.67 13.27 3.95
N LEU A 93 2.63 13.08 4.77
CA LEU A 93 2.06 14.09 5.66
C LEU A 93 2.89 14.34 6.92
N GLY A 94 3.98 13.60 7.15
CA GLY A 94 4.77 13.68 8.37
C GLY A 94 4.13 13.02 9.60
N ARG A 95 3.00 12.30 9.41
CA ARG A 95 2.29 11.54 10.46
C ARG A 95 2.93 10.18 10.66
N ILE A 96 4.20 10.19 11.09
CA ILE A 96 5.09 9.02 11.08
C ILE A 96 4.58 7.87 11.96
N LYS A 97 4.10 8.17 13.18
CA LYS A 97 3.61 7.14 14.11
C LYS A 97 2.42 6.38 13.52
N GLU A 98 1.47 7.11 12.97
CA GLU A 98 0.29 6.54 12.32
C GLU A 98 0.68 5.74 11.08
N ALA A 99 1.65 6.20 10.30
CA ALA A 99 2.17 5.43 9.17
C ALA A 99 2.74 4.06 9.59
N ILE A 100 3.44 3.98 10.72
CA ILE A 100 3.97 2.73 11.28
C ILE A 100 2.83 1.79 11.71
N GLU A 101 1.79 2.33 12.34
CA GLU A 101 0.61 1.57 12.77
C GLU A 101 -0.13 0.96 11.58
N GLU A 102 -0.45 1.77 10.56
CA GLU A 102 -1.16 1.33 9.37
C GLU A 102 -0.35 0.31 8.55
N ALA A 103 0.98 0.50 8.43
CA ALA A 103 1.84 -0.49 7.80
C ALA A 103 1.88 -1.81 8.59
N SER A 104 1.88 -1.72 9.93
CA SER A 104 1.83 -2.90 10.79
C SER A 104 0.49 -3.64 10.66
N HIS A 105 -0.62 -2.91 10.49
CA HIS A 105 -1.92 -3.52 10.22
C HIS A 105 -1.96 -4.22 8.85
N SER A 106 -1.38 -3.61 7.82
CA SER A 106 -1.20 -4.24 6.50
C SER A 106 -0.43 -5.56 6.60
N ILE A 107 0.65 -5.60 7.40
CA ILE A 107 1.42 -6.83 7.69
C ILE A 107 0.57 -7.87 8.43
N GLN A 108 -0.26 -7.47 9.40
CA GLN A 108 -1.14 -8.40 10.10
C GLN A 108 -2.15 -9.07 9.15
N LEU A 109 -2.69 -8.31 8.20
CA LEU A 109 -3.61 -8.82 7.18
C LEU A 109 -2.91 -9.74 6.17
N LYS A 110 -1.66 -9.43 5.81
CA LYS A 110 -0.88 -10.22 4.85
C LYS A 110 0.63 -10.24 5.20
N PRO A 111 1.07 -11.16 6.07
CA PRO A 111 2.45 -11.19 6.59
C PRO A 111 3.51 -11.45 5.53
N GLU A 112 3.18 -12.19 4.48
CA GLU A 112 4.07 -12.54 3.38
C GLU A 112 4.15 -11.47 2.29
N TRP A 113 3.52 -10.30 2.47
CA TRP A 113 3.55 -9.25 1.46
C TRP A 113 4.74 -8.30 1.68
N PRO A 114 5.75 -8.30 0.80
CA PRO A 114 6.98 -7.52 0.98
C PRO A 114 6.74 -6.02 1.09
N LYS A 115 5.72 -5.51 0.38
CA LYS A 115 5.45 -4.08 0.29
C LYS A 115 4.99 -3.51 1.63
N ALA A 116 4.25 -4.27 2.44
CA ALA A 116 3.84 -3.82 3.77
C ALA A 116 5.05 -3.68 4.72
N HIS A 117 5.97 -4.65 4.71
CA HIS A 117 7.23 -4.57 5.43
C HIS A 117 8.10 -3.38 4.96
N PHE A 118 8.14 -3.16 3.65
CA PHE A 118 8.81 -2.00 3.07
C PHE A 118 8.21 -0.67 3.58
N ARG A 119 6.88 -0.51 3.56
CA ARG A 119 6.21 0.70 4.09
C ARG A 119 6.54 0.95 5.55
N LYS A 120 6.52 -0.10 6.37
CA LYS A 120 6.91 -0.01 7.78
C LYS A 120 8.35 0.43 7.93
N ALA A 121 9.25 -0.14 7.13
CA ALA A 121 10.67 0.21 7.14
C ALA A 121 10.92 1.67 6.74
N GLU A 122 10.22 2.18 5.72
CA GLU A 122 10.29 3.59 5.34
C GLU A 122 9.84 4.53 6.46
N ALA A 123 8.73 4.19 7.12
CA ALA A 123 8.21 4.98 8.23
C ALA A 123 9.15 4.96 9.45
N LEU A 124 9.74 3.80 9.78
CA LEU A 124 10.74 3.67 10.85
C LEU A 124 12.04 4.42 10.54
N LYS A 125 12.47 4.41 9.28
CA LYS A 125 13.63 5.20 8.82
C LYS A 125 13.37 6.69 9.03
N GLU A 126 12.17 7.18 8.72
CA GLU A 126 11.80 8.57 8.95
C GLU A 126 11.70 8.92 10.44
N ALA A 127 11.27 7.96 11.27
CA ALA A 127 11.33 8.05 12.72
C ALA A 127 12.78 8.01 13.30
N LYS A 128 13.79 7.81 12.44
CA LYS A 128 15.21 7.57 12.83
C LYS A 128 15.41 6.30 13.69
N GLU A 129 14.47 5.37 13.66
CA GLU A 129 14.57 4.06 14.30
C GLU A 129 15.25 3.06 13.36
N PHE A 130 16.51 3.34 13.03
CA PHE A 130 17.23 2.64 11.95
C PHE A 130 17.39 1.14 12.19
N GLU A 131 17.58 0.70 13.44
CA GLU A 131 17.69 -0.72 13.79
C GLU A 131 16.39 -1.48 13.47
N LYS A 132 15.24 -0.88 13.80
CA LYS A 132 13.93 -1.46 13.49
C LYS A 132 13.60 -1.39 12.00
N ALA A 133 14.05 -0.33 11.32
CA ALA A 133 13.92 -0.21 9.87
C ALA A 133 14.70 -1.31 9.14
N ILE A 134 15.93 -1.60 9.58
CA ILE A 134 16.76 -2.70 9.07
C ILE A 134 16.03 -4.04 9.20
N ILE A 135 15.49 -4.36 10.37
CA ILE A 135 14.72 -5.59 10.60
C ILE A 135 13.55 -5.69 9.62
N SER A 136 12.80 -4.58 9.44
CA SER A 136 11.66 -4.54 8.53
C SER A 136 12.07 -4.69 7.05
N TYR A 137 13.19 -4.09 6.62
CA TYR A 137 13.73 -4.30 5.27
C TYR A 137 14.19 -5.75 5.06
N CYS A 138 14.81 -6.37 6.05
CA CYS A 138 15.18 -7.80 5.99
C CYS A 138 13.93 -8.69 5.83
N GLN A 139 12.85 -8.38 6.55
CA GLN A 139 11.57 -9.09 6.41
C GLN A 139 10.95 -8.89 5.02
N ALA A 140 11.03 -7.69 4.44
CA ALA A 140 10.61 -7.44 3.07
C ALA A 140 11.41 -8.28 2.05
N ILE A 141 12.72 -8.39 2.22
CA ILE A 141 13.60 -9.22 1.36
C ILE A 141 13.28 -10.71 1.52
N GLN A 142 13.05 -11.18 2.75
CA GLN A 142 12.68 -12.58 2.99
C GLN A 142 11.34 -12.94 2.35
N ALA A 143 10.38 -12.02 2.36
CA ALA A 143 9.06 -12.21 1.76
C ALA A 143 9.11 -12.24 0.21
N ASN A 144 10.12 -11.61 -0.42
CA ASN A 144 10.37 -11.73 -1.85
C ASN A 144 11.88 -11.61 -2.13
N SER A 145 12.50 -12.78 -2.28
CA SER A 145 13.95 -12.97 -2.43
C SER A 145 14.56 -12.35 -3.68
N GLU A 146 13.75 -11.94 -4.67
CA GLU A 146 14.24 -11.37 -5.92
C GLU A 146 14.30 -9.83 -5.92
N SER A 147 13.73 -9.17 -4.90
CA SER A 147 13.64 -7.72 -4.91
C SER A 147 14.94 -7.04 -4.46
N GLN A 148 15.88 -6.88 -5.40
CA GLN A 148 17.11 -6.11 -5.22
C GLN A 148 16.85 -4.68 -4.72
N ARG A 149 15.65 -4.14 -4.97
CA ARG A 149 15.21 -2.80 -4.53
C ARG A 149 15.35 -2.60 -3.03
N PHE A 150 15.04 -3.60 -2.22
CA PHE A 150 15.09 -3.47 -0.75
C PHE A 150 16.51 -3.47 -0.18
N LEU A 151 17.47 -4.08 -0.88
CA LEU A 151 18.88 -4.13 -0.46
C LEU A 151 19.51 -2.73 -0.39
N HIS A 152 19.18 -1.85 -1.35
CA HIS A 152 19.65 -0.47 -1.35
C HIS A 152 19.24 0.28 -0.07
N PHE A 153 17.98 0.14 0.35
CA PHE A 153 17.47 0.80 1.56
C PHE A 153 18.05 0.22 2.85
N LEU A 154 18.30 -1.10 2.88
CA LEU A 154 19.00 -1.76 3.97
C LEU A 154 20.40 -1.17 4.17
N ILE A 155 21.17 -1.00 3.08
CA ILE A 155 22.52 -0.42 3.12
C ILE A 155 22.49 1.01 3.66
N ILE A 156 21.56 1.86 3.19
CA ILE A 156 21.42 3.24 3.66
C ILE A 156 21.14 3.28 5.17
N CYS A 157 20.23 2.43 5.65
CA CYS A 157 19.89 2.42 7.07
C CYS A 157 21.03 1.91 7.94
N ALA A 158 21.76 0.87 7.48
CA ALA A 158 22.92 0.35 8.18
C ALA A 158 24.04 1.40 8.31
N GLN A 159 24.35 2.14 7.23
CA GLN A 159 25.34 3.22 7.27
C GLN A 159 24.96 4.32 8.26
N LYS A 160 23.68 4.74 8.27
CA LYS A 160 23.20 5.78 9.19
C LYS A 160 23.18 5.34 10.65
N SER A 161 22.85 4.08 10.94
CA SER A 161 22.94 3.52 12.29
C SER A 161 24.39 3.53 12.81
N ILE A 162 25.36 3.15 11.97
CA ILE A 162 26.79 3.18 12.33
C ILE A 162 27.28 4.60 12.61
N ILE A 163 27.01 5.57 11.72
CA ILE A 163 27.44 6.96 11.88
C ILE A 163 26.78 7.64 13.09
N GLY A 164 25.50 7.33 13.36
CA GLY A 164 24.79 7.83 14.53
C GLY A 164 25.30 7.24 15.85
N GLY A 165 25.86 6.03 15.83
CA GLY A 165 26.50 5.41 16.98
C GLY A 165 27.87 6.00 17.34
N GLU A 166 28.59 6.55 16.36
CA GLU A 166 29.93 7.15 16.57
C GLU A 166 29.89 8.57 17.13
N SER A 167 28.75 9.28 17.02
CA SER A 167 28.57 10.66 17.50
C SER A 167 28.11 10.76 18.96
N ASN A 168 27.92 9.63 19.65
CA ASN A 168 27.46 9.53 21.04
C ASN A 168 28.56 9.02 22.00
N LYS A 169 29.84 9.22 21.68
CA LYS A 169 30.99 8.91 22.58
C LYS A 169 31.74 10.16 22.98
#